data_AF-A0A7X5QYY3-F1
#
_entry.id   AF-A0A7X5QYY3-F1
#
_cell.length_a   1.000
_cell.length_b   1.000
_cell.length_c   1.000
_cell.angle_alpha   90.00
_cell.angle_beta   90.00
_cell.angle_gamma   90.00
#
_symmetry.space_group_name_H-M   'P 1'
#
loop_
_entity.id
_entity.type
_entity.pdbx_description
1 polymer ?
#
loop_
_entity_poly.entity_id
_entity_poly.type
_entity_poly.pdbx_seq_one_letter_code
_entity_poly.pdbx_strand_id
1 'polypeptide(L)'
;MTLKLSLETYEMTYGQLIDFADIARASGVDRNAPVEQVEDPQVPNIVERFELDVVQVPTSNVIIDASTAADYARALASIIHNEGDARAELETLREIYEALTSRI
;
A
#
# COMPACT_ATOMS: atom_id res chain seq x y z
N MET A 1 -15.29 -15.11 8.23
CA MET A 1 -16.08 -14.20 7.36
C MET A 1 -15.10 -13.62 6.37
N THR A 2 -15.38 -13.73 5.08
CA THR A 2 -14.55 -13.16 4.01
C THR A 2 -15.14 -11.83 3.55
N LEU A 3 -14.28 -10.86 3.28
CA LEU A 3 -14.60 -9.55 2.70
C LEU A 3 -14.16 -9.57 1.24
N LYS A 4 -14.87 -8.85 0.38
CA LYS A 4 -14.47 -8.71 -1.03
C LYS A 4 -13.78 -7.36 -1.21
N LEU A 5 -12.50 -7.40 -1.58
CA LEU A 5 -11.74 -6.23 -1.98
C LEU A 5 -11.96 -6.02 -3.48
N SER A 6 -12.37 -4.81 -3.88
CA SER A 6 -12.67 -4.48 -5.27
C SER A 6 -11.87 -3.26 -5.73
N LEU A 7 -11.38 -3.29 -6.96
CA LEU A 7 -10.74 -2.17 -7.64
C LEU A 7 -11.36 -1.95 -9.02
N GLU A 8 -11.99 -0.80 -9.23
CA GLU A 8 -12.53 -0.39 -10.52
C GLU A 8 -11.39 -0.06 -11.50
N THR A 9 -11.54 -0.47 -12.76
CA THR A 9 -10.53 -0.23 -13.81
C THR A 9 -10.70 1.11 -14.51
N TYR A 10 -11.90 1.69 -14.46
CA TYR A 10 -12.20 2.99 -15.06
C TYR A 10 -11.42 4.11 -14.33
N GLU A 11 -10.63 4.88 -15.08
CA GLU A 11 -9.73 5.93 -14.54
C GLU A 11 -8.72 5.45 -13.47
N MET A 12 -8.49 4.13 -13.40
CA MET A 12 -7.57 3.54 -12.44
C MET A 12 -6.14 4.01 -12.69
N THR A 13 -5.51 4.54 -11.64
CA THR A 13 -4.09 4.87 -11.64
C THR A 13 -3.24 3.66 -11.26
N TYR A 14 -1.98 3.69 -11.68
CA TYR A 14 -1.03 2.66 -11.29
C TYR A 14 -0.80 2.60 -9.76
N GLY A 15 -0.93 3.75 -9.07
CA GLY A 15 -0.85 3.81 -7.60
C GLY A 15 -1.97 3.02 -6.92
N GLN A 16 -3.21 3.19 -7.40
CA GLN A 16 -4.36 2.44 -6.86
C GLN A 16 -4.23 0.93 -7.06
N LEU A 17 -3.60 0.49 -8.15
CA LEU A 17 -3.30 -0.93 -8.38
C LEU A 17 -2.28 -1.47 -7.37
N ILE A 18 -1.26 -0.67 -7.02
CA ILE A 18 -0.29 -1.01 -5.97
C ILE A 18 -0.99 -1.10 -4.62
N ASP A 19 -1.81 -0.09 -4.27
CA ASP A 19 -2.54 -0.06 -3.01
C ASP A 19 -3.45 -1.30 -2.86
N PHE A 20 -4.17 -1.68 -3.91
CA PHE A 20 -4.97 -2.90 -3.94
C PHE A 20 -4.13 -4.16 -3.68
N ALA A 21 -2.98 -4.29 -4.35
CA ALA A 21 -2.08 -5.42 -4.16
C ALA A 21 -1.48 -5.45 -2.75
N ASP A 22 -1.17 -4.30 -2.17
CA ASP A 22 -0.59 -4.20 -0.83
C ASP A 22 -1.63 -4.50 0.25
N ILE A 23 -2.89 -4.04 0.08
CA ILE A 23 -4.00 -4.44 0.94
C ILE A 23 -4.19 -5.95 0.89
N ALA A 24 -4.22 -6.56 -0.30
CA ALA A 24 -4.37 -8.01 -0.44
C ALA A 24 -3.24 -8.76 0.28
N ARG A 25 -1.98 -8.36 0.10
CA ARG A 25 -0.83 -8.97 0.80
C ARG A 25 -0.92 -8.83 2.30
N ALA A 26 -1.23 -7.63 2.79
CA ALA A 26 -1.37 -7.36 4.22
C ALA A 26 -2.58 -8.11 4.83
N SER A 27 -3.55 -8.47 4.01
CA SER A 27 -4.68 -9.34 4.37
C SER A 27 -4.34 -10.84 4.40
N GLY A 28 -3.08 -11.21 4.12
CA GLY A 28 -2.60 -12.60 4.12
C GLY A 28 -2.88 -13.39 2.85
N VAL A 29 -3.20 -12.71 1.75
CA VAL A 29 -3.45 -13.35 0.45
C VAL A 29 -2.13 -13.77 -0.19
N ASP A 30 -2.06 -15.02 -0.68
CA ASP A 30 -0.87 -15.51 -1.39
C ASP A 30 -0.61 -14.72 -2.67
N ARG A 31 0.66 -14.53 -3.03
CA ARG A 31 1.04 -13.77 -4.24
C ARG A 31 0.58 -14.42 -5.54
N ASN A 32 0.30 -15.73 -5.52
CA ASN A 32 -0.21 -16.47 -6.67
C ASN A 32 -1.72 -16.72 -6.56
N ALA A 33 -2.39 -16.13 -5.57
CA ALA A 33 -3.84 -16.23 -5.47
C ALA A 33 -4.49 -15.62 -6.72
N PRO A 34 -5.47 -16.29 -7.32
CA PRO A 34 -6.13 -15.78 -8.51
C PRO A 34 -6.94 -14.51 -8.17
N VAL A 35 -6.82 -13.49 -9.00
CA VAL A 35 -7.66 -12.29 -8.98
C VAL A 35 -8.86 -12.54 -9.89
N GLU A 36 -10.07 -12.30 -9.39
CA GLU A 36 -11.28 -12.38 -10.19
C GLU A 36 -11.41 -11.12 -11.07
N GLN A 37 -11.68 -11.31 -12.36
CA GLN A 37 -11.95 -10.23 -13.29
C GLN A 37 -13.46 -10.20 -13.53
N VAL A 38 -14.09 -9.10 -13.17
CA VAL A 38 -15.52 -8.90 -13.39
C VAL A 38 -15.69 -8.08 -14.66
N GLU A 39 -16.36 -8.68 -15.65
CA GLU A 39 -16.64 -8.04 -16.93
C GLU A 39 -17.82 -7.07 -16.86
N ASP A 40 -17.78 -6.04 -17.70
CA ASP A 40 -18.88 -5.12 -17.91
C ASP A 40 -20.09 -5.87 -18.53
N PRO A 41 -21.26 -5.88 -17.88
CA PRO A 41 -22.44 -6.58 -18.38
C PRO A 41 -23.03 -5.97 -19.67
N GLN A 42 -22.69 -4.72 -19.99
CA GLN A 42 -23.11 -4.02 -21.20
C GLN A 42 -22.08 -4.13 -22.34
N VAL A 43 -20.80 -4.33 -22.02
CA VAL A 43 -19.72 -4.42 -23.01
C VAL A 43 -18.88 -5.69 -22.79
N PRO A 44 -19.22 -6.81 -23.46
CA PRO A 44 -18.52 -8.07 -23.29
C PRO A 44 -17.02 -7.95 -23.58
N ASN A 45 -16.19 -8.66 -22.80
CA ASN A 45 -14.72 -8.62 -22.86
C ASN A 45 -14.06 -7.32 -22.37
N ILE A 46 -14.80 -6.41 -21.72
CA ILE A 46 -14.19 -5.30 -20.97
C ILE A 46 -14.22 -5.65 -19.49
N VAL A 47 -13.06 -5.60 -18.82
CA VAL A 47 -12.96 -5.79 -17.37
C VAL A 47 -13.32 -4.48 -16.68
N GLU A 48 -14.41 -4.46 -15.91
CA GLU A 48 -14.89 -3.29 -15.16
C GLU A 48 -14.15 -3.16 -13.82
N ARG A 49 -13.88 -4.28 -13.16
CA ARG A 49 -13.22 -4.30 -11.85
C ARG A 49 -12.47 -5.60 -11.58
N PHE A 50 -11.49 -5.51 -10.70
CA PHE A 50 -10.81 -6.65 -10.10
C PHE A 50 -11.40 -6.93 -8.73
N GLU A 51 -11.62 -8.19 -8.40
CA GLU A 51 -12.13 -8.60 -7.09
C GLU A 51 -11.24 -9.68 -6.47
N LEU A 52 -11.08 -9.61 -5.15
CA LEU A 52 -10.31 -10.59 -4.40
C LEU A 52 -10.91 -10.80 -3.00
N ASP A 53 -11.03 -12.06 -2.59
CA ASP A 53 -11.51 -12.42 -1.26
C ASP A 53 -10.40 -12.28 -0.22
N VAL A 54 -10.65 -11.48 0.81
CA VAL A 54 -9.73 -11.24 1.93
C VAL A 54 -10.37 -11.66 3.26
N VAL A 55 -9.57 -12.18 4.18
CA VAL A 55 -10.06 -12.62 5.50
C VAL A 55 -10.24 -11.43 6.46
N GLN A 56 -9.44 -10.39 6.28
CA GLN A 56 -9.47 -9.14 7.04
C GLN A 56 -8.87 -8.05 6.17
N VAL A 57 -9.41 -6.83 6.21
CA VAL A 57 -8.71 -5.67 5.66
C VAL A 57 -7.90 -5.05 6.80
N PRO A 58 -6.58 -4.86 6.66
CA PRO A 58 -5.80 -4.17 7.67
C PRO A 58 -6.41 -2.79 7.92
N THR A 59 -6.73 -2.49 9.18
CA THR A 59 -7.24 -1.17 9.60
C THR A 59 -6.22 -0.04 9.42
N SER A 60 -5.00 -0.38 8.97
CA SER A 60 -3.83 0.48 8.96
C SER A 60 -3.04 0.34 7.65
N ASN A 61 -3.60 0.81 6.54
CA ASN A 61 -2.73 1.27 5.47
C ASN A 61 -2.18 2.63 5.90
N VAL A 62 -0.90 2.67 6.26
CA VAL A 62 -0.18 3.94 6.42
C VAL A 62 0.00 4.49 5.02
N ILE A 63 -0.93 5.34 4.59
CA ILE A 63 -0.76 6.12 3.38
C ILE A 63 0.21 7.25 3.72
N ILE A 64 1.50 7.01 3.46
CA ILE A 64 2.52 8.05 3.45
C ILE A 64 2.48 8.66 2.05
N ASP A 65 2.15 9.94 1.96
CA ASP A 65 2.16 10.62 0.67
C ASP A 65 3.57 10.63 0.06
N ALA A 66 3.65 10.74 -1.27
CA ALA A 66 4.92 10.63 -1.99
C ALA A 66 5.97 11.67 -1.56
N SER A 67 5.54 12.86 -1.10
CA SER A 67 6.48 13.90 -0.65
C SER A 67 7.12 13.52 0.68
N THR A 68 6.29 13.08 1.64
CA THR A 68 6.73 12.59 2.94
C THR A 68 7.58 11.33 2.82
N ALA A 69 7.22 10.41 1.92
CA ALA A 69 8.02 9.22 1.64
C ALA A 69 9.41 9.57 1.08
N ALA A 70 9.51 10.59 0.21
CA ALA A 70 10.78 11.06 -0.31
C ALA A 70 11.65 11.74 0.75
N ASP A 71 11.05 12.47 1.69
CA ASP A 71 11.74 13.08 2.83
C ASP A 71 12.30 12.00 3.76
N TYR A 72 11.51 10.98 4.10
CA TYR A 72 11.95 9.85 4.91
C TYR A 72 13.07 9.05 4.23
N ALA A 73 12.96 8.81 2.92
CA ALA A 73 14.00 8.14 2.15
C ALA A 73 15.32 8.93 2.14
N ARG A 74 15.26 10.27 2.04
CA ARG A 74 16.44 11.13 2.11
C ARG A 74 17.12 11.07 3.47
N ALA A 75 16.36 11.13 4.56
CA ALA A 75 16.91 11.02 5.91
C ALA A 75 17.60 9.67 6.13
N LEU A 76 16.98 8.56 5.70
CA LEU A 76 17.59 7.23 5.80
C LEU A 76 18.87 7.11 4.95
N ALA A 77 18.89 7.67 3.74
CA ALA A 77 20.08 7.67 2.90
C ALA A 77 21.24 8.47 3.53
N SER A 78 20.94 9.62 4.13
CA SER A 78 21.91 10.44 4.89
C SER A 78 22.58 9.64 6.01
N ILE A 79 21.77 8.93 6.81
CA ILE A 79 22.26 8.07 7.91
C ILE A 79 23.17 6.96 7.39
N ILE A 80 22.75 6.26 6.33
CA ILE A 80 23.53 5.16 5.75
C ILE A 80 24.87 5.68 5.22
N HIS A 81 24.88 6.84 4.59
CA HIS A 81 26.11 7.44 4.05
C HIS A 81 27.06 7.91 5.14
N ASN A 82 26.54 8.37 6.28
CA ASN A 82 27.30 8.82 7.44
C ASN A 82 27.61 7.69 8.44
N GLU A 83 27.82 6.46 7.95
CA GLU A 83 28.20 5.29 8.77
C GLU A 83 27.20 4.96 9.91
N GLY A 84 25.93 5.32 9.74
CA GLY A 84 24.90 5.13 10.75
C GLY A 84 24.79 6.26 11.77
N ASP A 85 25.51 7.38 11.60
CA ASP A 85 25.29 8.57 12.43
C ASP A 85 23.96 9.24 12.06
N ALA A 86 22.99 9.11 12.97
CA ALA A 86 21.65 9.65 12.81
C ALA A 86 21.38 10.91 13.62
N ARG A 87 22.37 11.50 14.29
CA ARG A 87 22.15 12.65 15.19
C ARG A 87 21.45 13.83 14.51
N ALA A 88 21.77 14.07 13.24
CA ALA A 88 21.18 15.15 12.46
C ALA A 88 19.73 14.87 12.03
N GLU A 89 19.33 13.61 11.96
CA GLU A 89 18.04 13.16 11.40
C GLU A 89 17.09 12.61 12.50
N LEU A 90 17.42 12.83 13.78
CA LEU A 90 16.68 12.25 14.91
C LEU A 90 15.20 12.64 14.95
N GLU A 91 14.87 13.86 14.55
CA GLU A 91 13.49 14.35 14.49
C GLU A 91 12.69 13.58 13.43
N THR A 92 13.23 13.47 12.21
CA THR A 92 12.61 12.69 11.12
C THR A 92 12.49 11.21 11.48
N LEU A 93 13.48 10.62 12.16
CA LEU A 93 13.36 9.25 12.66
C LEU A 93 12.27 9.08 13.71
N ARG A 94 12.03 10.09 14.56
CA ARG A 94 10.91 10.08 15.50
C ARG A 94 9.58 10.18 14.76
N GLU A 95 9.48 11.03 13.74
CA GLU A 95 8.28 11.12 12.90
C GLU A 95 7.99 9.79 12.19
N ILE A 96 9.03 9.15 11.62
CA ILE A 96 8.91 7.80 11.04
C ILE A 96 8.42 6.81 12.10
N TYR A 97 9.02 6.84 13.30
CA TYR A 97 8.61 5.96 14.40
C TYR A 97 7.15 6.20 14.81
N GLU A 98 6.72 7.44 14.98
CA GLU A 98 5.34 7.79 15.33
C GLU A 98 4.35 7.42 14.22
N ALA A 99 4.69 7.68 12.96
CA ALA A 99 3.89 7.27 11.81
C ALA A 99 3.69 5.74 11.76
N LEU A 100 4.70 4.98 12.17
CA LEU A 100 4.66 3.51 12.21
C LEU A 100 4.03 2.93 13.48
N THR A 101 4.08 3.64 14.62
CA THR A 101 3.70 3.09 15.94
C THR A 101 2.49 3.73 16.60
N SER A 102 2.00 4.89 16.14
CA SER A 102 0.87 5.62 16.74
C SER A 102 -0.48 4.87 16.71
N ARG A 103 -0.50 3.60 16.29
CA ARG A 103 -1.72 2.78 16.18
C ARG A 103 -1.54 1.31 16.60
N ILE A 104 -0.53 0.98 17.41
CA ILE A 104 -0.60 -0.22 18.28
C ILE A 104 -1.51 0.13 19.47
#